data_AF-A0A7J2J576-F1
#
_entry.id   AF-A0A7J2J576-F1
#
_cell.length_a   1.000
_cell.length_b   1.000
_cell.length_c   1.000
_cell.angle_alpha   90.00
_cell.angle_beta   90.00
_cell.angle_gamma   90.00
#
_symmetry.space_group_name_H-M   'P 1'
#
loop_
_entity.id
_entity.type
_entity.pdbx_description
1 polymer ?
#
loop_
_entity_poly.entity_id
_entity_poly.type
_entity_poly.pdbx_seq_one_letter_code
_entity_poly.pdbx_strand_id
1 'polypeptide(L)'
;MRRLIESTNFPLEVVNKASYSEKQGGGRPPPWEMIFWWTRKPLSSARAIISASILPEDVNLNEFLNRLKLNERSPHRHNPELKDWGEMFRNKKLLDPFAGFGNIPLEALRLGMRVHASELLPVAYVLLKAILKYPRKYGNTLARDLEKWGKHVIEKLRRDPEIRELYDEEVSVYIGSWEVKCLNCGRWTPLIGNYWLARTKDSSGRYKRLAYMYPVIKENKVEIGIKDLNEELKVPGGEIHRVIRRVDPKRGLIEVEGKGVFEVPRPNVEARRNNATCLLCGSNLRFVDQHGNHYPEKKGRKNLEWYVKWALKKYNEGDERFARQRLLVKVKVVNGDLVFEPCCDEDQEKLERAKEYVKELIEKSGSDVPTEPVAYYQLQPPANFPT
;
A
#
# COMPACT_ATOMS: atom_id res chain seq x y z
N MET A 1 -27.28 -32.79 13.38
CA MET A 1 -26.59 -32.09 14.50
C MET A 1 -26.26 -30.68 14.02
N ARG A 2 -26.64 -29.66 14.79
CA ARG A 2 -26.35 -28.26 14.47
C ARG A 2 -24.84 -27.99 14.49
N ARG A 3 -24.41 -27.02 13.69
CA ARG A 3 -23.00 -26.60 13.60
C ARG A 3 -22.78 -25.34 14.44
N LEU A 4 -21.54 -25.13 14.89
CA LEU A 4 -21.20 -23.94 15.68
C LEU A 4 -21.55 -22.63 14.94
N ILE A 5 -21.44 -22.59 13.61
CA ILE A 5 -21.78 -21.40 12.82
C ILE A 5 -23.26 -21.01 12.90
N GLU A 6 -24.14 -21.95 13.24
CA GLU A 6 -25.58 -21.74 13.40
C GLU A 6 -25.94 -21.34 14.84
N SER A 7 -24.96 -21.36 15.74
CA SER A 7 -25.15 -21.12 17.17
C SER A 7 -24.97 -19.65 17.53
N THR A 8 -25.76 -19.19 18.51
CA THR A 8 -25.55 -17.88 19.17
C THR A 8 -24.24 -17.82 19.95
N ASN A 9 -23.61 -18.98 20.22
CA ASN A 9 -22.37 -19.10 20.96
C ASN A 9 -21.11 -18.89 20.09
N PHE A 10 -21.25 -18.69 18.77
CA PHE A 10 -20.11 -18.40 17.90
C PHE A 10 -19.34 -17.16 18.42
N PRO A 11 -18.01 -17.23 18.61
CA PRO A 11 -17.23 -16.18 19.28
C PRO A 11 -16.96 -14.98 18.37
N LEU A 12 -18.02 -14.31 17.93
CA LEU A 12 -18.00 -13.27 16.91
C LEU A 12 -17.11 -12.08 17.28
N GLU A 13 -17.12 -11.65 18.54
CA GLU A 13 -16.32 -10.50 18.99
C GLU A 13 -14.81 -10.75 18.86
N VAL A 14 -14.35 -11.94 19.25
CA VAL A 14 -12.94 -12.34 19.15
C VAL A 14 -12.52 -12.42 17.69
N VAL A 15 -13.37 -13.03 16.84
CA VAL A 15 -13.13 -13.12 15.40
C VAL A 15 -13.08 -11.72 14.77
N ASN A 16 -14.00 -10.83 15.12
CA ASN A 16 -14.03 -9.46 14.61
C ASN A 16 -12.79 -8.66 15.03
N LYS A 17 -12.36 -8.77 16.28
CA LYS A 17 -11.14 -8.10 16.77
C LYS A 17 -9.89 -8.57 16.03
N ALA A 18 -9.73 -9.88 15.84
CA ALA A 18 -8.66 -10.46 15.05
C ALA A 18 -8.73 -10.04 13.57
N SER A 19 -9.93 -9.99 13.00
CA SER A 19 -10.15 -9.60 11.60
C SER A 19 -9.86 -8.12 11.36
N TYR A 20 -10.17 -7.28 12.35
CA TYR A 20 -9.90 -5.86 12.32
C TYR A 20 -8.40 -5.59 12.39
N SER A 21 -7.65 -6.28 13.25
CA SER A 21 -6.20 -6.09 13.38
C SER A 21 -5.45 -6.43 12.09
N GLU A 22 -5.91 -7.43 11.32
CA GLU A 22 -5.34 -7.78 10.01
C GLU A 22 -5.46 -6.66 8.97
N LYS A 23 -6.48 -5.79 9.11
CA LYS A 23 -6.69 -4.65 8.20
C LYS A 23 -5.89 -3.41 8.59
N GLN A 24 -5.29 -3.39 9.78
CA GLN A 24 -4.48 -2.27 10.28
C GLN A 24 -3.00 -2.41 9.87
N GLY A 25 -2.31 -1.27 9.72
CA GLY A 25 -0.89 -1.23 9.37
C GLY A 25 -0.03 -2.02 10.39
N GLY A 26 0.78 -2.96 9.89
CA GLY A 26 1.61 -3.86 10.69
C GLY A 26 0.97 -5.21 11.04
N GLY A 27 -0.36 -5.35 10.91
CA GLY A 27 -1.08 -6.62 11.13
C GLY A 27 -1.42 -7.37 9.85
N ARG A 28 -1.07 -6.84 8.67
CA ARG A 28 -1.43 -7.43 7.38
C ARG A 28 -0.69 -8.76 7.14
N PRO A 29 -1.40 -9.80 6.65
CA PRO A 29 -0.77 -11.03 6.20
C PRO A 29 0.27 -10.78 5.09
N PRO A 30 1.43 -11.45 5.11
CA PRO A 30 2.48 -11.24 4.10
C PRO A 30 2.01 -11.35 2.64
N PRO A 31 1.12 -12.30 2.26
CA PRO A 31 0.61 -12.35 0.89
C PRO A 31 -0.08 -11.04 0.46
N TRP A 32 -0.74 -10.32 1.37
CA TRP A 32 -1.47 -9.09 1.05
C TRP A 32 -0.56 -7.90 0.73
N GLU A 33 0.73 -8.00 1.04
CA GLU A 33 1.74 -6.99 0.73
C GLU A 33 2.40 -7.25 -0.64
N MET A 34 2.18 -8.41 -1.26
CA MET A 34 2.74 -8.71 -2.59
C MET A 34 2.07 -7.87 -3.68
N ILE A 35 0.72 -7.86 -3.72
CA ILE A 35 -0.08 -7.09 -4.68
C ILE A 35 -1.34 -6.59 -3.97
N PHE A 36 -1.71 -5.35 -4.25
CA PHE A 36 -2.98 -4.81 -3.78
C PHE A 36 -4.16 -5.49 -4.50
N TRP A 37 -5.06 -6.12 -3.74
CA TRP A 37 -6.32 -6.68 -4.25
C TRP A 37 -7.53 -6.06 -3.53
N TRP A 38 -8.59 -5.78 -4.29
CA TRP A 38 -9.75 -5.01 -3.82
C TRP A 38 -10.54 -5.74 -2.72
N THR A 39 -10.66 -7.07 -2.80
CA THR A 39 -11.38 -7.91 -1.84
C THR A 39 -10.43 -8.81 -1.04
N ARG A 40 -10.00 -8.33 0.15
CA ARG A 40 -9.15 -9.09 1.07
C ARG A 40 -9.96 -9.51 2.30
N LYS A 41 -10.59 -10.68 2.21
CA LYS A 41 -11.31 -11.28 3.35
C LYS A 41 -10.30 -11.67 4.44
N PRO A 42 -10.46 -11.25 5.71
CA PRO A 42 -9.54 -11.61 6.78
C PRO A 42 -9.34 -13.12 6.89
N LEU A 43 -8.09 -13.54 7.06
CA LEU A 43 -7.71 -14.95 7.19
C LEU A 43 -8.28 -15.50 8.50
N SER A 44 -8.25 -14.71 9.59
CA SER A 44 -8.88 -15.08 10.86
C SER A 44 -10.39 -15.35 10.70
N SER A 45 -11.14 -14.48 10.00
CA SER A 45 -12.56 -14.73 9.68
C SER A 45 -12.75 -16.00 8.86
N ALA A 46 -11.98 -16.19 7.78
CA ALA A 46 -12.10 -17.36 6.91
C ALA A 46 -11.88 -18.65 7.70
N ARG A 47 -10.79 -18.71 8.49
CA ARG A 47 -10.48 -19.84 9.37
C ARG A 47 -11.61 -20.15 10.34
N ALA A 48 -12.14 -19.14 11.02
CA ALA A 48 -13.20 -19.30 12.00
C ALA A 48 -14.49 -19.81 11.37
N ILE A 49 -14.93 -19.22 10.25
CA ILE A 49 -16.18 -19.58 9.56
C ILE A 49 -16.10 -21.00 8.98
N ILE A 50 -14.98 -21.34 8.32
CA ILE A 50 -14.78 -22.70 7.78
C ILE A 50 -14.85 -23.73 8.93
N SER A 51 -14.15 -23.46 10.03
CA SER A 51 -14.11 -24.37 11.18
C SER A 51 -15.47 -24.50 11.85
N ALA A 52 -16.18 -23.40 12.09
CA ALA A 52 -17.50 -23.40 12.71
C ALA A 52 -18.58 -24.05 11.83
N SER A 53 -18.38 -24.11 10.50
CA SER A 53 -19.26 -24.83 9.58
C SER A 53 -19.10 -26.36 9.66
N ILE A 54 -17.98 -26.84 10.20
CA ILE A 54 -17.65 -28.27 10.29
C ILE A 54 -17.85 -28.78 11.71
N LEU A 55 -17.42 -28.02 12.71
CA LEU A 55 -17.47 -28.42 14.12
C LEU A 55 -18.92 -28.39 14.65
N PRO A 56 -19.25 -29.29 15.60
CA PRO A 56 -20.58 -29.33 16.20
C PRO A 56 -20.81 -28.09 17.09
N GLU A 57 -22.08 -27.80 17.36
CA GLU A 57 -22.49 -26.65 18.18
C GLU A 57 -21.94 -26.69 19.63
N ASP A 58 -21.74 -27.88 20.19
CA ASP A 58 -21.28 -28.10 21.57
C ASP A 58 -19.75 -28.10 21.73
N VAL A 59 -19.00 -27.75 20.67
CA VAL A 59 -17.55 -27.64 20.75
C VAL A 59 -17.12 -26.61 21.80
N ASN A 60 -16.11 -26.94 22.59
CA ASN A 60 -15.58 -26.03 23.61
C ASN A 60 -15.00 -24.76 22.95
N LEU A 61 -15.53 -23.57 23.30
CA LEU A 61 -15.14 -22.31 22.66
C LEU A 61 -13.69 -21.90 22.96
N ASN A 62 -13.20 -22.17 24.18
CA ASN A 62 -11.81 -21.86 24.52
C ASN A 62 -10.86 -22.73 23.69
N GLU A 63 -11.22 -24.00 23.52
CA GLU A 63 -10.50 -24.91 22.64
C GLU A 63 -10.56 -24.47 21.17
N PHE A 64 -11.73 -24.05 20.68
CA PHE A 64 -11.89 -23.47 19.34
C PHE A 64 -10.97 -22.27 19.11
N LEU A 65 -10.95 -21.31 20.02
CA LEU A 65 -10.12 -20.12 19.90
C LEU A 65 -8.63 -20.44 19.97
N ASN A 66 -8.21 -21.29 20.92
CA ASN A 66 -6.82 -21.67 21.12
C ASN A 66 -6.26 -22.53 19.96
N ARG A 67 -7.01 -23.54 19.52
CA ARG A 67 -6.58 -24.44 18.44
C ARG A 67 -6.51 -23.70 17.10
N LEU A 68 -7.43 -22.78 16.84
CA LEU A 68 -7.39 -21.93 15.65
C LEU A 68 -6.50 -20.71 15.78
N LYS A 69 -5.85 -20.51 16.94
CA LYS A 69 -4.96 -19.38 17.24
C LYS A 69 -5.63 -18.01 17.08
N LEU A 70 -6.94 -17.94 17.28
CA LEU A 70 -7.74 -16.73 17.08
C LEU A 70 -7.57 -15.70 18.22
N ASN A 71 -7.05 -16.15 19.36
CA ASN A 71 -6.67 -15.31 20.50
C ASN A 71 -5.28 -14.67 20.36
N GLU A 72 -4.47 -15.11 19.40
CA GLU A 72 -3.16 -14.53 19.14
C GLU A 72 -3.27 -13.10 18.62
N ARG A 73 -2.22 -12.30 18.82
CA ARG A 73 -2.16 -10.92 18.27
C ARG A 73 -2.25 -10.91 16.75
N SER A 74 -1.76 -11.96 16.08
CA SER A 74 -1.78 -12.10 14.61
C SER A 74 -2.06 -13.55 14.22
N PRO A 75 -3.33 -14.01 14.24
CA PRO A 75 -3.69 -15.42 14.05
C PRO A 75 -3.16 -16.04 12.76
N HIS A 76 -3.13 -15.28 11.66
CA HIS A 76 -2.62 -15.75 10.37
C HIS A 76 -1.14 -16.14 10.38
N ARG A 77 -0.33 -15.67 11.34
CA ARG A 77 1.09 -16.04 11.46
C ARG A 77 1.29 -17.44 12.04
N HIS A 78 0.26 -18.02 12.64
CA HIS A 78 0.30 -19.33 13.27
C HIS A 78 -0.58 -20.32 12.51
N ASN A 79 -0.07 -21.54 12.33
CA ASN A 79 -0.88 -22.63 11.81
C ASN A 79 -1.85 -23.15 12.89
N PRO A 80 -3.08 -23.53 12.51
CA PRO A 80 -4.02 -24.12 13.46
C PRO A 80 -3.55 -25.49 13.96
N GLU A 81 -3.81 -25.78 15.23
CA GLU A 81 -3.46 -27.03 15.91
C GLU A 81 -4.70 -27.92 16.01
N LEU A 82 -4.95 -28.72 14.97
CA LEU A 82 -6.22 -29.44 14.83
C LEU A 82 -6.36 -30.66 15.74
N LYS A 83 -5.24 -31.30 16.12
CA LYS A 83 -5.22 -32.55 16.91
C LYS A 83 -6.26 -33.56 16.37
N ASP A 84 -7.18 -34.03 17.24
CA ASP A 84 -8.27 -34.94 16.93
C ASP A 84 -9.27 -34.41 15.89
N TRP A 85 -9.35 -33.09 15.67
CA TRP A 85 -10.21 -32.53 14.61
C TRP A 85 -9.65 -32.75 13.21
N GLY A 86 -8.36 -33.08 13.06
CA GLY A 86 -7.70 -33.12 11.76
C GLY A 86 -8.37 -34.04 10.75
N GLU A 87 -8.93 -35.17 11.20
CA GLU A 87 -9.66 -36.08 10.32
C GLU A 87 -10.99 -35.50 9.82
N MET A 88 -11.72 -34.78 10.68
CA MET A 88 -12.97 -34.11 10.31
C MET A 88 -12.76 -33.12 9.16
N PHE A 89 -11.65 -32.38 9.18
CA PHE A 89 -11.31 -31.43 8.11
C PHE A 89 -10.80 -32.14 6.84
N ARG A 90 -9.90 -33.13 6.97
CA ARG A 90 -9.35 -33.87 5.81
C ARG A 90 -10.42 -34.58 4.97
N ASN A 91 -11.50 -35.02 5.61
CA ASN A 91 -12.62 -35.69 4.96
C ASN A 91 -13.61 -34.73 4.27
N LYS A 92 -13.35 -33.42 4.28
CA LYS A 92 -14.18 -32.40 3.64
C LYS A 92 -13.48 -31.79 2.43
N LYS A 93 -14.31 -31.32 1.50
CA LYS A 93 -13.90 -30.58 0.31
C LYS A 93 -14.48 -29.17 0.38
N LEU A 94 -13.71 -28.17 -0.01
CA LEU A 94 -14.15 -26.79 -0.14
C LEU A 94 -14.03 -26.36 -1.61
N LEU A 95 -15.08 -25.75 -2.13
CA LEU A 95 -15.09 -25.06 -3.42
C LEU A 95 -15.27 -23.56 -3.16
N ASP A 96 -14.33 -22.75 -3.66
CA ASP A 96 -14.47 -21.30 -3.73
C ASP A 96 -14.51 -20.88 -5.21
N PRO A 97 -15.71 -20.65 -5.78
CA PRO A 97 -15.85 -20.31 -7.19
C PRO A 97 -15.47 -18.86 -7.53
N PHE A 98 -15.23 -18.02 -6.51
CA PHE A 98 -14.90 -16.60 -6.63
C PHE A 98 -13.72 -16.27 -5.70
N ALA A 99 -12.66 -17.07 -5.81
CA ALA A 99 -11.60 -17.09 -4.83
C ALA A 99 -10.80 -15.77 -4.77
N GLY A 100 -10.78 -15.00 -5.86
CA GLY A 100 -10.03 -13.76 -5.97
C GLY A 100 -8.58 -13.96 -5.54
N PHE A 101 -8.18 -13.28 -4.45
CA PHE A 101 -6.83 -13.40 -3.91
C PHE A 101 -6.50 -14.76 -3.26
N GLY A 102 -7.51 -15.57 -2.91
CA GLY A 102 -7.30 -16.91 -2.37
C GLY A 102 -7.25 -17.01 -0.84
N ASN A 103 -7.78 -16.04 -0.09
CA ASN A 103 -7.73 -16.06 1.38
C ASN A 103 -8.54 -17.21 2.01
N ILE A 104 -9.77 -17.47 1.54
CA ILE A 104 -10.60 -18.60 1.98
C ILE A 104 -9.92 -19.93 1.67
N PRO A 105 -9.52 -20.21 0.40
CA PRO A 105 -8.87 -21.47 0.08
C PRO A 105 -7.53 -21.65 0.79
N LEU A 106 -6.78 -20.57 1.06
CA LEU A 106 -5.54 -20.64 1.84
C LEU A 106 -5.79 -21.17 3.25
N GLU A 107 -6.78 -20.63 3.97
CA GLU A 107 -7.08 -21.11 5.33
C GLU A 107 -7.68 -22.51 5.31
N ALA A 108 -8.48 -22.86 4.30
CA ALA A 108 -8.97 -24.22 4.12
C ALA A 108 -7.82 -25.24 3.93
N LEU A 109 -6.79 -24.89 3.16
CA LEU A 109 -5.57 -25.70 3.02
C LEU A 109 -4.81 -25.83 4.34
N ARG A 110 -4.72 -24.75 5.14
CA ARG A 110 -4.07 -24.78 6.46
C ARG A 110 -4.84 -25.60 7.48
N LEU A 111 -6.16 -25.72 7.31
CA LEU A 111 -7.02 -26.64 8.06
C LEU A 111 -6.92 -28.09 7.54
N GLY A 112 -6.12 -28.37 6.51
CA GLY A 112 -5.91 -29.71 5.97
C GLY A 112 -7.01 -30.21 5.03
N MET A 113 -7.91 -29.34 4.56
CA MET A 113 -9.00 -29.70 3.66
C MET A 113 -8.53 -29.88 2.22
N ARG A 114 -9.32 -30.58 1.40
CA ARG A 114 -9.16 -30.57 -0.07
C ARG A 114 -9.87 -29.35 -0.64
N VAL A 115 -9.18 -28.58 -1.47
CA VAL A 115 -9.66 -27.25 -1.89
C VAL A 115 -9.65 -27.13 -3.42
N HIS A 116 -10.77 -26.64 -3.95
CA HIS A 116 -10.94 -26.22 -5.33
C HIS A 116 -11.20 -24.71 -5.34
N ALA A 117 -10.36 -23.94 -6.02
CA ALA A 117 -10.49 -22.49 -6.15
C ALA A 117 -10.59 -22.15 -7.63
N SER A 118 -11.57 -21.31 -7.98
CA SER A 118 -11.81 -20.84 -9.36
C SER A 118 -11.87 -19.31 -9.38
N GLU A 119 -11.48 -18.75 -10.52
CA GLU A 119 -11.53 -17.32 -10.78
C GLU A 119 -11.49 -17.05 -12.29
N LEU A 120 -12.27 -16.07 -12.74
CA LEU A 120 -12.34 -15.68 -14.15
C LEU A 120 -11.23 -14.68 -14.49
N LEU A 121 -10.88 -13.80 -13.56
CA LEU A 121 -9.87 -12.76 -13.77
C LEU A 121 -8.46 -13.36 -13.90
N PRO A 122 -7.75 -13.18 -15.04
CA PRO A 122 -6.42 -13.77 -15.25
C PRO A 122 -5.40 -13.41 -14.18
N VAL A 123 -5.41 -12.15 -13.72
CA VAL A 123 -4.52 -11.67 -12.65
C VAL A 123 -4.75 -12.43 -11.35
N ALA A 124 -6.00 -12.66 -10.96
CA ALA A 124 -6.29 -13.40 -9.74
C ALA A 124 -5.99 -14.89 -9.89
N TYR A 125 -6.17 -15.48 -11.07
CA TYR A 125 -5.73 -16.85 -11.32
C TYR A 125 -4.22 -17.04 -11.11
N VAL A 126 -3.39 -16.09 -11.58
CA VAL A 126 -1.93 -16.10 -11.33
C VAL A 126 -1.64 -15.98 -9.84
N LEU A 127 -2.34 -15.09 -9.12
CA LEU A 127 -2.21 -14.92 -7.68
C LEU A 127 -2.58 -16.20 -6.90
N LEU A 128 -3.67 -16.87 -7.28
CA LEU A 128 -4.07 -18.15 -6.70
C LEU A 128 -2.96 -19.20 -6.85
N LYS A 129 -2.31 -19.27 -8.02
CA LYS A 129 -1.15 -20.16 -8.18
C LYS A 129 0.00 -19.76 -7.27
N ALA A 130 0.32 -18.46 -7.20
CA ALA A 130 1.41 -17.94 -6.39
C ALA A 130 1.21 -18.15 -4.89
N ILE A 131 -0.03 -18.12 -4.40
CA ILE A 131 -0.36 -18.24 -2.98
C ILE A 131 -0.61 -19.68 -2.57
N LEU A 132 -1.32 -20.46 -3.39
CA LEU A 132 -1.82 -21.78 -3.02
C LEU A 132 -0.96 -22.91 -3.61
N LYS A 133 -0.54 -22.79 -4.87
CA LYS A 133 0.06 -23.90 -5.64
C LYS A 133 1.58 -23.91 -5.58
N TYR A 134 2.22 -22.78 -5.89
CA TYR A 134 3.68 -22.70 -6.01
C TYR A 134 4.40 -22.90 -4.67
N PRO A 135 3.96 -22.31 -3.53
CA PRO A 135 4.61 -22.54 -2.25
C PRO A 135 4.50 -24.01 -1.82
N ARG A 136 3.35 -24.66 -2.08
CA ARG A 136 3.15 -26.10 -1.82
C ARG A 136 4.04 -26.97 -2.70
N LYS A 137 4.18 -26.63 -3.99
CA LYS A 137 4.92 -27.43 -4.98
C LYS A 137 6.44 -27.31 -4.82
N TYR A 138 6.94 -26.10 -4.59
CA TYR A 138 8.38 -25.79 -4.63
C TYR A 138 8.97 -25.53 -3.24
N GLY A 139 8.16 -25.21 -2.23
CA GLY A 139 8.65 -24.96 -0.87
C GLY A 139 9.74 -23.88 -0.83
N ASN A 140 10.81 -24.14 -0.07
CA ASN A 140 11.89 -23.15 0.14
C ASN A 140 12.76 -22.89 -1.10
N THR A 141 12.73 -23.74 -2.13
CA THR A 141 13.49 -23.45 -3.36
C THR A 141 12.90 -22.24 -4.09
N LEU A 142 11.58 -22.07 -4.07
CA LEU A 142 10.92 -20.89 -4.65
C LEU A 142 11.44 -19.59 -4.04
N ALA A 143 11.62 -19.55 -2.71
CA ALA A 143 12.16 -18.36 -2.04
C ALA A 143 13.59 -18.04 -2.51
N ARG A 144 14.45 -19.06 -2.64
CA ARG A 144 15.82 -18.91 -3.12
C ARG A 144 15.86 -18.49 -4.60
N ASP A 145 15.01 -19.08 -5.43
CA ASP A 145 14.92 -18.76 -6.86
C ASP A 145 14.41 -17.32 -7.06
N LEU A 146 13.38 -16.91 -6.31
CA LEU A 146 12.89 -15.53 -6.32
C LEU A 146 13.98 -14.54 -5.90
N GLU A 147 14.75 -14.84 -4.86
CA GLU A 147 15.88 -14.01 -4.43
C GLU A 147 16.95 -13.92 -5.53
N LYS A 148 17.33 -15.06 -6.12
CA LYS A 148 18.32 -15.14 -7.19
C LYS A 148 17.88 -14.32 -8.41
N TRP A 149 16.67 -14.56 -8.92
CA TRP A 149 16.15 -13.85 -10.10
C TRP A 149 15.89 -12.37 -9.80
N GLY A 150 15.44 -12.04 -8.60
CA GLY A 150 15.30 -10.65 -8.15
C GLY A 150 16.64 -9.91 -8.19
N LYS A 151 17.70 -10.51 -7.63
CA LYS A 151 19.07 -9.96 -7.71
C LYS A 151 19.53 -9.81 -9.16
N HIS A 152 19.31 -10.81 -9.99
CA HIS A 152 19.67 -10.77 -11.41
C HIS A 152 18.96 -9.63 -12.17
N VAL A 153 17.66 -9.43 -11.94
CA VAL A 153 16.91 -8.31 -12.54
C VAL A 153 17.45 -6.97 -12.04
N ILE A 154 17.69 -6.83 -10.74
CA ILE A 154 18.27 -5.60 -10.16
C ILE A 154 19.65 -5.32 -10.75
N GLU A 155 20.51 -6.32 -10.90
CA GLU A 155 21.84 -6.17 -11.51
C GLU A 155 21.77 -5.76 -12.98
N LYS A 156 20.82 -6.33 -13.74
CA LYS A 156 20.56 -5.91 -15.12
C LYS A 156 20.11 -4.44 -15.17
N LEU A 157 19.11 -4.06 -14.36
CA LEU A 157 18.62 -2.68 -14.30
C LEU A 157 19.70 -1.69 -13.88
N ARG A 158 20.63 -2.08 -12.99
CA ARG A 158 21.78 -1.24 -12.60
C ARG A 158 22.79 -0.98 -13.72
N ARG A 159 22.85 -1.87 -14.72
CA ARG A 159 23.74 -1.77 -15.89
C ARG A 159 23.03 -1.17 -17.10
N ASP A 160 21.72 -1.04 -17.04
CA ASP A 160 20.91 -0.48 -18.11
C ASP A 160 21.20 1.04 -18.21
N PRO A 161 21.63 1.53 -19.38
CA PRO A 161 22.02 2.92 -19.54
C PRO A 161 20.84 3.89 -19.33
N GLU A 162 19.65 3.52 -19.80
CA GLU A 162 18.45 4.35 -19.67
C GLU A 162 18.04 4.46 -18.19
N ILE A 163 18.04 3.35 -17.46
CA ILE A 163 17.74 3.36 -16.02
C ILE A 163 18.78 4.13 -15.21
N ARG A 164 20.08 4.01 -15.54
CA ARG A 164 21.15 4.74 -14.85
C ARG A 164 21.02 6.25 -15.00
N GLU A 165 20.47 6.73 -16.11
CA GLU A 165 20.21 8.16 -16.29
C GLU A 165 19.05 8.68 -15.42
N LEU A 166 18.12 7.81 -15.05
CA LEU A 166 16.94 8.14 -14.25
C LEU A 166 17.16 7.98 -12.74
N TYR A 167 18.13 7.16 -12.32
CA TYR A 167 18.39 6.86 -10.92
C TYR A 167 19.86 7.07 -10.55
N ASP A 168 20.13 8.02 -9.67
CA ASP A 168 21.49 8.23 -9.14
C ASP A 168 21.93 7.01 -8.31
N GLU A 169 23.19 6.59 -8.44
CA GLU A 169 23.69 5.36 -7.78
C GLU A 169 23.52 5.36 -6.25
N GLU A 170 23.61 6.54 -5.61
CA GLU A 170 23.47 6.71 -4.17
C GLU A 170 22.02 6.87 -3.71
N VAL A 171 21.09 7.13 -4.63
CA VAL A 171 19.68 7.40 -4.31
C VAL A 171 18.88 6.12 -4.36
N SER A 172 18.31 5.75 -3.21
CA SER A 172 17.47 4.56 -3.10
C SER A 172 16.05 4.80 -3.58
N VAL A 173 15.49 5.98 -3.30
CA VAL A 173 14.10 6.33 -3.64
C VAL A 173 13.98 7.84 -3.89
N TYR A 174 13.15 8.22 -4.86
CA TYR A 174 12.64 9.58 -5.01
C TYR A 174 11.21 9.66 -4.46
N ILE A 175 10.94 10.67 -3.65
CA ILE A 175 9.58 11.02 -3.21
C ILE A 175 9.07 12.11 -4.13
N GLY A 176 8.06 11.80 -4.93
CA GLY A 176 7.41 12.74 -5.83
C GLY A 176 5.97 13.06 -5.43
N SER A 177 5.44 14.13 -6.01
CA SER A 177 4.02 14.46 -5.96
C SER A 177 3.56 15.07 -7.29
N TRP A 178 2.26 15.34 -7.38
CA TRP A 178 1.69 16.15 -8.45
C TRP A 178 1.75 17.64 -8.08
N GLU A 179 2.04 18.46 -9.06
CA GLU A 179 1.76 19.89 -9.04
C GLU A 179 0.53 20.19 -9.87
N VAL A 180 -0.23 21.20 -9.46
CA VAL A 180 -1.31 21.79 -10.26
C VAL A 180 -1.06 23.28 -10.45
N LYS A 181 -1.50 23.81 -11.58
CA LYS A 181 -1.43 25.26 -11.85
C LYS A 181 -2.51 25.96 -11.03
N CYS A 182 -2.16 26.94 -10.23
CA CYS A 182 -3.13 27.70 -9.44
C CYS A 182 -3.96 28.60 -10.35
N LEU A 183 -5.28 28.49 -10.28
CA LEU A 183 -6.20 29.29 -11.11
C LEU A 183 -6.29 30.76 -10.67
N ASN A 184 -5.79 31.11 -9.48
CA ASN A 184 -5.77 32.48 -8.98
C ASN A 184 -4.46 33.23 -9.30
N CYS A 185 -3.30 32.61 -9.02
CA CYS A 185 -2.00 33.27 -9.23
C CYS A 185 -1.22 32.75 -10.45
N GLY A 186 -1.74 31.75 -11.16
CA GLY A 186 -1.12 31.18 -12.37
C GLY A 186 0.13 30.33 -12.14
N ARG A 187 0.59 30.18 -10.89
CA ARG A 187 1.83 29.49 -10.52
C ARG A 187 1.59 28.04 -10.11
N TRP A 188 2.62 27.21 -10.22
CA TRP A 188 2.57 25.81 -9.80
C TRP A 188 2.55 25.67 -8.28
N THR A 189 1.77 24.73 -7.78
CA THR A 189 1.76 24.36 -6.36
C THR A 189 1.79 22.84 -6.22
N PRO A 190 2.71 22.27 -5.44
CA PRO A 190 2.71 20.84 -5.16
C PRO A 190 1.55 20.48 -4.24
N LEU A 191 1.00 19.28 -4.45
CA LEU A 191 -0.09 18.72 -3.66
C LEU A 191 0.49 17.77 -2.61
N ILE A 192 0.69 18.24 -1.38
CA ILE A 192 1.35 17.50 -0.32
C ILE A 192 0.30 17.03 0.70
N GLY A 193 0.00 15.74 0.66
CA GLY A 193 -0.93 15.09 1.59
C GLY A 193 -0.29 14.68 2.92
N ASN A 194 1.03 14.58 2.97
CA ASN A 194 1.81 14.20 4.15
C ASN A 194 3.20 14.83 4.07
N TYR A 195 3.59 15.56 5.12
CA TYR A 195 4.91 16.19 5.22
C TYR A 195 5.94 15.32 5.93
N TRP A 196 5.55 14.25 6.60
CA TRP A 196 6.50 13.39 7.32
C TRP A 196 7.33 12.54 6.35
N LEU A 197 8.66 12.64 6.48
CA LEU A 197 9.63 11.77 5.82
C LEU A 197 9.97 10.56 6.69
N ALA A 198 10.15 10.79 7.99
CA ALA A 198 10.31 9.75 8.99
C ALA A 198 9.58 10.12 10.28
N ARG A 199 8.73 9.20 10.75
CA ARG A 199 8.09 9.28 12.06
C ARG A 199 8.02 7.90 12.69
N THR A 200 9.19 7.38 13.03
CA THR A 200 9.37 5.97 13.43
C THR A 200 9.52 5.85 14.94
N LYS A 201 9.12 4.69 15.46
CA LYS A 201 9.24 4.34 16.87
C LYS A 201 10.06 3.06 17.04
N ASP A 202 10.76 2.93 18.16
CA ASP A 202 11.42 1.68 18.56
C ASP A 202 10.40 0.63 19.03
N SER A 203 10.88 -0.57 19.35
CA SER A 203 10.05 -1.67 19.88
C SER A 203 9.35 -1.33 21.20
N SER A 204 9.89 -0.37 21.95
CA SER A 204 9.32 0.14 23.20
C SER A 204 8.30 1.28 22.98
N GLY A 205 8.04 1.64 21.72
CA GLY A 205 7.07 2.68 21.35
C GLY A 205 7.58 4.12 21.48
N ARG A 206 8.88 4.32 21.74
CA ARG A 206 9.55 5.62 21.83
C ARG A 206 9.97 6.11 20.46
N TYR A 207 9.94 7.41 20.21
CA TYR A 207 10.32 7.95 18.91
C TYR A 207 11.81 7.73 18.62
N LYS A 208 12.09 7.06 17.51
CA LYS A 208 13.45 6.81 17.02
C LYS A 208 13.89 7.89 16.04
N ARG A 209 13.02 8.29 15.12
CA ARG A 209 13.33 9.31 14.10
C ARG A 209 12.17 10.24 13.82
N LEU A 210 12.46 11.54 13.73
CA LEU A 210 11.51 12.60 13.37
C LEU A 210 12.11 13.50 12.28
N ALA A 211 11.70 13.28 11.03
CA ALA A 211 12.09 14.09 9.88
C ALA A 211 10.86 14.46 9.04
N TYR A 212 10.80 15.69 8.55
CA TYR A 212 9.67 16.20 7.77
C TYR A 212 10.08 17.26 6.73
N MET A 213 9.27 17.38 5.69
CA MET A 213 9.35 18.42 4.67
C MET A 213 8.67 19.70 5.15
N TYR A 214 9.06 20.84 4.59
CA TYR A 214 8.32 22.09 4.69
C TYR A 214 8.44 22.92 3.41
N PRO A 215 7.40 23.69 3.02
CA PRO A 215 7.48 24.51 1.83
C PRO A 215 8.37 25.74 2.09
N VAL A 216 9.20 26.10 1.10
CA VAL A 216 10.04 27.30 1.09
C VAL A 216 9.69 28.10 -0.16
N ILE A 217 9.22 29.33 0.01
CA ILE A 217 8.87 30.19 -1.13
C ILE A 217 10.14 30.91 -1.58
N LYS A 218 10.60 30.63 -2.81
CA LYS A 218 11.73 31.33 -3.46
C LYS A 218 11.29 31.80 -4.84
N GLU A 219 11.48 33.08 -5.14
CA GLU A 219 11.26 33.64 -6.49
C GLU A 219 9.91 33.24 -7.13
N ASN A 220 8.83 33.25 -6.33
CA ASN A 220 7.48 32.83 -6.74
C ASN A 220 7.30 31.33 -7.06
N LYS A 221 8.26 30.48 -6.72
CA LYS A 221 8.19 29.02 -6.75
C LYS A 221 8.12 28.45 -5.32
N VAL A 222 7.55 27.24 -5.21
CA VAL A 222 7.54 26.47 -3.96
C VAL A 222 8.64 25.44 -4.03
N GLU A 223 9.70 25.66 -3.27
CA GLU A 223 10.75 24.68 -3.02
C GLU A 223 10.43 23.85 -1.78
N ILE A 224 11.11 22.72 -1.62
CA ILE A 224 10.96 21.83 -0.46
C ILE A 224 12.20 21.95 0.43
N GLY A 225 11.99 22.41 1.66
CA GLY A 225 12.94 22.29 2.74
C GLY A 225 12.75 20.98 3.50
N ILE A 226 13.80 20.54 4.18
CA ILE A 226 13.79 19.32 4.99
C ILE A 226 14.29 19.67 6.39
N LYS A 227 13.59 19.13 7.39
CA LYS A 227 13.92 19.25 8.80
C LYS A 227 14.09 17.85 9.36
N ASP A 228 15.33 17.43 9.62
CA ASP A 228 15.61 16.19 10.37
C ASP A 228 16.05 16.57 11.79
N LEU A 229 15.15 16.35 12.77
CA LEU A 229 15.42 16.72 14.15
C LEU A 229 16.51 15.83 14.78
N ASN A 230 16.73 14.63 14.27
CA ASN A 230 17.81 13.77 14.78
C ASN A 230 19.17 14.38 14.44
N GLU A 231 19.31 14.95 13.25
CA GLU A 231 20.54 15.63 12.80
C GLU A 231 20.70 17.00 13.46
N GLU A 232 19.63 17.80 13.50
CA GLU A 232 19.69 19.18 14.00
C GLU A 232 19.95 19.26 15.51
N LEU A 233 19.35 18.36 16.28
CA LEU A 233 19.46 18.39 17.74
C LEU A 233 20.73 17.69 18.24
N LYS A 234 21.47 16.98 17.38
CA LYS A 234 22.73 16.27 17.70
C LYS A 234 22.67 15.50 19.03
N VAL A 235 21.56 14.79 19.26
CA VAL A 235 21.28 14.19 20.57
C VAL A 235 22.31 13.09 20.88
N PRO A 236 22.93 13.09 22.08
CA PRO A 236 23.90 12.07 22.46
C PRO A 236 23.31 10.65 22.34
N GLY A 237 23.99 9.77 21.60
CA GLY A 237 23.56 8.40 21.35
C GLY A 237 22.47 8.24 20.28
N GLY A 238 22.09 9.31 19.55
CA GLY A 238 21.08 9.25 18.48
C GLY A 238 19.64 9.05 18.97
N GLU A 239 19.43 9.14 20.29
CA GLU A 239 18.16 8.85 20.95
C GLU A 239 17.29 10.10 21.09
N ILE A 240 16.62 10.50 19.99
CA ILE A 240 15.77 11.70 19.98
C ILE A 240 14.71 11.69 21.07
N HIS A 241 14.16 10.54 21.45
CA HIS A 241 13.14 10.44 22.50
C HIS A 241 13.55 11.03 23.86
N ARG A 242 14.86 11.16 24.15
CA ARG A 242 15.34 11.78 25.39
C ARG A 242 15.04 13.26 25.49
N VAL A 243 14.96 13.95 24.35
CA VAL A 243 14.71 15.38 24.28
C VAL A 243 13.28 15.70 23.84
N ILE A 244 12.50 14.70 23.42
CA ILE A 244 11.10 14.90 23.02
C ILE A 244 10.19 14.82 24.25
N ARG A 245 9.54 15.93 24.57
CA ARG A 245 8.50 15.98 25.61
C ARG A 245 7.18 15.43 25.08
N ARG A 246 6.77 15.85 23.88
CA ARG A 246 5.48 15.48 23.29
C ARG A 246 5.53 15.55 21.77
N VAL A 247 4.83 14.63 21.11
CA VAL A 247 4.51 14.71 19.69
C VAL A 247 2.99 14.65 19.54
N ASP A 248 2.41 15.66 18.90
CA ASP A 248 1.01 15.69 18.48
C ASP A 248 0.92 15.63 16.94
N PRO A 249 0.84 14.41 16.37
CA PRO A 249 0.69 14.22 14.93
C PRO A 249 -0.52 14.89 14.30
N LYS A 250 -1.60 15.09 15.06
CA LYS A 250 -2.85 15.64 14.53
C LYS A 250 -2.76 17.14 14.37
N ARG A 251 -2.11 17.81 15.33
CA ARG A 251 -1.86 19.25 15.28
C ARG A 251 -0.59 19.61 14.49
N GLY A 252 0.30 18.64 14.30
CA GLY A 252 1.60 18.85 13.66
C GLY A 252 2.61 19.50 14.61
N LEU A 253 2.59 19.16 15.90
CA LEU A 253 3.44 19.80 16.90
C LEU A 253 4.43 18.80 17.50
N ILE A 254 5.67 19.23 17.68
CA ILE A 254 6.73 18.49 18.35
C ILE A 254 7.32 19.41 19.43
N GLU A 255 7.11 19.06 20.70
CA GLU A 255 7.67 19.78 21.84
C GLU A 255 9.00 19.15 22.22
N VAL A 256 10.07 19.96 22.17
CA VAL A 256 11.44 19.54 22.47
C VAL A 256 11.95 20.29 23.71
N GLU A 257 12.46 19.54 24.66
CA GLU A 257 13.01 20.07 25.91
C GLU A 257 14.16 21.05 25.63
N GLY A 258 14.08 22.25 26.21
CA GLY A 258 15.09 23.30 26.04
C GLY A 258 15.21 23.90 24.63
N LYS A 259 14.39 23.48 23.67
CA LYS A 259 14.45 23.94 22.25
C LYS A 259 13.12 24.46 21.71
N GLY A 260 12.03 24.30 22.44
CA GLY A 260 10.72 24.86 22.10
C GLY A 260 9.86 23.93 21.26
N VAL A 261 8.97 24.51 20.46
CA VAL A 261 7.98 23.77 19.66
C VAL A 261 8.35 23.85 18.19
N PHE A 262 8.43 22.69 17.54
CA PHE A 262 8.60 22.57 16.10
C PHE A 262 7.25 22.25 15.46
N GLU A 263 6.91 22.98 14.41
CA GLU A 263 5.68 22.79 13.66
C GLU A 263 5.94 22.02 12.36
N VAL A 264 5.18 20.95 12.18
CA VAL A 264 5.12 20.18 10.93
C VAL A 264 3.94 20.72 10.12
N PRO A 265 4.16 21.12 8.86
CA PRO A 265 3.10 21.68 8.04
C PRO A 265 1.90 20.74 7.88
N ARG A 266 0.72 21.35 7.78
CA ARG A 266 -0.52 20.62 7.51
C ARG A 266 -0.65 20.31 6.02
N PRO A 267 -1.30 19.18 5.66
CA PRO A 267 -1.59 18.86 4.27
C PRO A 267 -2.28 20.03 3.54
N ASN A 268 -1.84 20.35 2.33
CA ASN A 268 -2.52 21.34 1.48
C ASN A 268 -3.45 20.70 0.45
N VAL A 269 -3.72 19.40 0.58
CA VAL A 269 -4.68 18.66 -0.24
C VAL A 269 -5.49 17.69 0.62
N GLU A 270 -6.81 17.73 0.46
CA GLU A 270 -7.78 16.90 1.18
C GLU A 270 -8.78 16.31 0.19
N ALA A 271 -8.44 15.17 -0.42
CA ALA A 271 -9.26 14.53 -1.45
C ALA A 271 -10.69 14.22 -0.99
N ARG A 272 -10.89 13.80 0.27
CA ARG A 272 -12.24 13.53 0.84
C ARG A 272 -13.14 14.76 0.88
N ARG A 273 -12.54 15.95 0.97
CA ARG A 273 -13.25 17.23 1.00
C ARG A 273 -13.24 17.95 -0.35
N ASN A 274 -12.64 17.34 -1.38
CA ASN A 274 -12.44 17.96 -2.68
C ASN A 274 -11.84 19.37 -2.55
N ASN A 275 -10.77 19.48 -1.75
CA ASN A 275 -10.10 20.74 -1.49
C ASN A 275 -8.58 20.60 -1.67
N ALA A 276 -7.97 21.62 -2.24
CA ALA A 276 -6.53 21.84 -2.17
C ALA A 276 -6.27 23.33 -1.97
N THR A 277 -5.13 23.69 -1.40
CA THR A 277 -4.76 25.08 -1.12
C THR A 277 -3.42 25.38 -1.79
N CYS A 278 -3.37 26.47 -2.54
CA CYS A 278 -2.14 26.93 -3.15
C CYS A 278 -1.14 27.37 -2.08
N LEU A 279 0.06 26.78 -2.07
CA LEU A 279 1.11 27.10 -1.10
C LEU A 279 1.73 28.49 -1.30
N LEU A 280 1.47 29.15 -2.44
CA LEU A 280 1.98 30.49 -2.75
C LEU A 280 1.01 31.61 -2.34
N CYS A 281 -0.27 31.50 -2.72
CA CYS A 281 -1.25 32.57 -2.52
C CYS A 281 -2.40 32.20 -1.58
N GLY A 282 -2.42 30.99 -1.02
CA GLY A 282 -3.46 30.53 -0.08
C GLY A 282 -4.83 30.27 -0.70
N SER A 283 -4.99 30.42 -2.02
CA SER A 283 -6.29 30.23 -2.69
C SER A 283 -6.73 28.76 -2.64
N ASN A 284 -8.03 28.55 -2.41
CA ASN A 284 -8.63 27.22 -2.41
C ASN A 284 -8.98 26.76 -3.83
N LEU A 285 -8.43 25.62 -4.23
CA LEU A 285 -8.58 24.97 -5.52
C LEU A 285 -9.67 23.89 -5.43
N ARG A 286 -10.93 24.32 -5.52
CA ARG A 286 -12.11 23.46 -5.30
C ARG A 286 -12.76 23.05 -6.60
N PHE A 287 -13.64 23.84 -7.20
CA PHE A 287 -14.48 23.33 -8.28
C PHE A 287 -14.15 23.98 -9.61
N VAL A 288 -14.28 23.20 -10.69
CA VAL A 288 -14.23 23.71 -12.06
C VAL A 288 -15.38 23.17 -12.89
N ASP A 289 -15.77 23.94 -13.90
CA ASP A 289 -16.64 23.45 -14.98
C ASP A 289 -15.83 22.72 -16.06
N GLN A 290 -16.53 22.26 -17.11
CA GLN A 290 -15.93 21.57 -18.25
C GLN A 290 -14.93 22.43 -19.06
N HIS A 291 -15.01 23.76 -18.94
CA HIS A 291 -14.14 24.71 -19.62
C HIS A 291 -12.95 25.14 -18.76
N GLY A 292 -12.86 24.68 -17.51
CA GLY A 292 -11.79 25.01 -16.57
C GLY A 292 -12.03 26.27 -15.74
N ASN A 293 -13.24 26.85 -15.77
CA ASN A 293 -13.56 28.03 -14.97
C ASN A 293 -13.68 27.65 -13.49
N HIS A 294 -13.00 28.38 -12.60
CA HIS A 294 -12.95 28.08 -11.17
C HIS A 294 -14.15 28.60 -10.40
N TYR A 295 -14.60 27.80 -9.43
CA TYR A 295 -15.64 28.16 -8.49
C TYR A 295 -15.28 27.73 -7.06
N PRO A 296 -15.41 28.62 -6.06
CA PRO A 296 -15.13 28.28 -4.65
C PRO A 296 -16.20 27.34 -4.06
N GLU A 297 -17.40 27.35 -4.63
CA GLU A 297 -18.58 26.62 -4.16
C GLU A 297 -19.48 26.18 -5.31
N LYS A 298 -20.28 25.13 -5.08
CA LYS A 298 -21.19 24.62 -6.12
C LYS A 298 -22.40 25.52 -6.39
N LYS A 299 -22.96 26.21 -5.38
CA LYS A 299 -24.12 27.13 -5.49
C LYS A 299 -25.17 26.72 -6.55
N GLY A 300 -25.65 25.48 -6.51
CA GLY A 300 -26.68 24.96 -7.43
C GLY A 300 -26.22 24.63 -8.86
N ARG A 301 -24.95 24.88 -9.21
CA ARG A 301 -24.37 24.49 -10.50
C ARG A 301 -24.22 22.97 -10.57
N LYS A 302 -24.80 22.40 -11.63
CA LYS A 302 -24.63 20.99 -11.99
C LYS A 302 -23.30 20.82 -12.73
N ASN A 303 -22.74 19.61 -12.71
CA ASN A 303 -21.54 19.22 -13.47
C ASN A 303 -20.21 19.87 -13.06
N LEU A 304 -20.09 20.36 -11.82
CA LEU A 304 -18.80 20.80 -11.28
C LEU A 304 -17.98 19.61 -10.74
N GLU A 305 -16.73 19.52 -11.18
CA GLU A 305 -15.74 18.54 -10.71
C GLU A 305 -14.70 19.22 -9.80
N TRP A 306 -14.03 18.42 -8.95
CA TRP A 306 -12.90 18.91 -8.17
C TRP A 306 -11.72 19.26 -9.10
N TYR A 307 -11.15 20.46 -8.97
CA TYR A 307 -10.11 20.98 -9.87
C TYR A 307 -8.92 20.03 -10.01
N VAL A 308 -8.39 19.51 -8.90
CA VAL A 308 -7.24 18.61 -8.95
C VAL A 308 -7.56 17.37 -9.77
N LYS A 309 -8.75 16.78 -9.59
CA LYS A 309 -9.17 15.59 -10.35
C LYS A 309 -9.31 15.91 -11.84
N TRP A 310 -9.89 17.06 -12.16
CA TRP A 310 -10.03 17.53 -13.53
C TRP A 310 -8.66 17.79 -14.20
N ALA A 311 -7.74 18.45 -13.50
CA ALA A 311 -6.39 18.75 -14.00
C ALA A 311 -5.58 17.47 -14.27
N LEU A 312 -5.67 16.48 -13.37
CA LEU A 312 -5.03 15.17 -13.57
C LEU A 312 -5.67 14.38 -14.71
N LYS A 313 -7.00 14.49 -14.88
CA LYS A 313 -7.68 13.90 -16.04
C LYS A 313 -7.15 14.50 -17.34
N LYS A 314 -7.00 15.84 -17.40
CA LYS A 314 -6.44 16.54 -18.56
C LYS A 314 -5.01 16.11 -18.87
N TYR A 315 -4.18 15.98 -17.84
CA TYR A 315 -2.82 15.44 -18.00
C TYR A 315 -2.83 14.04 -18.63
N ASN A 316 -3.69 13.13 -18.15
CA ASN A 316 -3.79 11.78 -18.72
C ASN A 316 -4.38 11.74 -20.14
N GLU A 317 -5.09 12.79 -20.55
CA GLU A 317 -5.54 13.01 -21.94
C GLU A 317 -4.44 13.65 -22.82
N GLY A 318 -3.26 13.97 -22.26
CA GLY A 318 -2.13 14.59 -22.95
C GLY A 318 -2.03 16.12 -22.79
N ASP A 319 -2.90 16.75 -22.00
CA ASP A 319 -2.87 18.20 -21.73
C ASP A 319 -2.19 18.51 -20.39
N GLU A 320 -0.90 18.78 -20.44
CA GLU A 320 -0.06 19.06 -19.26
C GLU A 320 -0.15 20.50 -18.73
N ARG A 321 -0.98 21.37 -19.32
CA ARG A 321 -1.03 22.80 -18.93
C ARG A 321 -1.51 23.04 -17.50
N PHE A 322 -2.18 22.06 -16.89
CA PHE A 322 -2.86 22.18 -15.60
C PHE A 322 -2.27 21.33 -14.49
N ALA A 323 -1.57 20.25 -14.83
CA ALA A 323 -0.94 19.36 -13.88
C ALA A 323 0.37 18.82 -14.44
N ARG A 324 1.33 18.53 -13.55
CA ARG A 324 2.59 17.89 -13.89
C ARG A 324 3.13 17.10 -12.69
N GLN A 325 4.03 16.17 -12.95
CA GLN A 325 4.76 15.46 -11.91
C GLN A 325 5.92 16.33 -11.39
N ARG A 326 6.29 16.18 -10.12
CA ARG A 326 7.43 16.86 -9.49
C ARG A 326 8.07 15.92 -8.47
N LEU A 327 9.38 15.78 -8.52
CA LEU A 327 10.17 15.15 -7.47
C LEU A 327 10.44 16.18 -6.35
N LEU A 328 10.25 15.75 -5.11
CA LEU A 328 10.36 16.60 -3.92
C LEU A 328 11.64 16.29 -3.12
N VAL A 329 11.92 15.01 -2.88
CA VAL A 329 13.01 14.57 -2.01
C VAL A 329 13.72 13.34 -2.57
N LYS A 330 15.05 13.34 -2.50
CA LYS A 330 15.92 12.19 -2.68
C LYS A 330 16.16 11.51 -1.34
N VAL A 331 16.04 10.19 -1.31
CA VAL A 331 16.32 9.37 -0.13
C VAL A 331 17.53 8.49 -0.43
N LYS A 332 18.61 8.71 0.31
CA LYS A 332 19.84 7.92 0.24
C LYS A 332 19.95 7.01 1.46
N VAL A 333 20.75 5.95 1.35
CA VAL A 333 21.11 5.08 2.49
C VAL A 333 22.61 5.19 2.69
N VAL A 334 23.04 5.87 3.76
CA VAL A 334 24.45 6.07 4.10
C VAL A 334 24.72 5.40 5.44
N ASN A 335 25.64 4.43 5.46
CA ASN A 335 25.97 3.64 6.66
C ASN A 335 24.75 2.96 7.34
N GLY A 336 23.73 2.61 6.55
CA GLY A 336 22.49 1.99 7.04
C GLY A 336 21.43 2.96 7.57
N ASP A 337 21.71 4.27 7.57
CA ASP A 337 20.76 5.32 7.92
C ASP A 337 20.23 6.03 6.67
N LEU A 338 18.95 6.42 6.70
CA LEU A 338 18.37 7.23 5.63
C LEU A 338 18.94 8.65 5.68
N VAL A 339 19.22 9.25 4.53
CA VAL A 339 19.56 10.66 4.39
C VAL A 339 18.57 11.28 3.41
N PHE A 340 18.04 12.46 3.75
CA PHE A 340 17.02 13.14 2.98
C PHE A 340 17.57 14.43 2.37
N GLU A 341 17.46 14.58 1.06
CA GLU A 341 17.92 15.78 0.34
C GLU A 341 16.79 16.32 -0.54
N PRO A 342 16.56 17.65 -0.63
CA PRO A 342 15.62 18.20 -1.60
C PRO A 342 16.03 17.87 -3.04
N CYS A 343 15.05 17.62 -3.91
CA CYS A 343 15.32 17.51 -5.35
C CYS A 343 15.60 18.88 -5.96
N CYS A 344 16.59 18.96 -6.86
CA CYS A 344 16.89 20.16 -7.64
C CYS A 344 16.14 20.16 -9.00
N ASP A 345 16.45 21.13 -9.86
CA ASP A 345 15.86 21.21 -11.20
C ASP A 345 16.39 20.10 -12.14
N GLU A 346 17.68 19.72 -12.03
CA GLU A 346 18.25 18.58 -12.77
C GLU A 346 17.53 17.26 -12.44
N ASP A 347 17.09 17.09 -11.18
CA ASP A 347 16.30 15.92 -10.79
C ASP A 347 14.94 15.89 -11.49
N GLN A 348 14.37 17.05 -11.84
CA GLN A 348 13.07 17.07 -12.53
C GLN A 348 13.19 16.68 -13.99
N GLU A 349 14.32 16.97 -14.64
CA GLU A 349 14.58 16.58 -16.02
C GLU A 349 14.54 15.06 -16.20
N LYS A 350 14.76 14.29 -15.13
CA LYS A 350 14.60 12.83 -15.11
C LYS A 350 13.15 12.41 -15.41
N LEU A 351 12.15 13.19 -14.98
CA LEU A 351 10.75 12.89 -15.27
C LEU A 351 10.46 13.04 -16.77
N GLU A 352 11.00 14.07 -17.41
CA GLU A 352 10.82 14.29 -18.85
C GLU A 352 11.55 13.21 -19.66
N ARG A 353 12.81 12.89 -19.31
CA ARG A 353 13.54 11.75 -19.90
C ARG A 353 12.80 10.43 -19.76
N ALA A 354 12.24 10.16 -18.57
CA ALA A 354 11.44 8.95 -18.34
C ALA A 354 10.20 8.90 -19.23
N LYS A 355 9.50 10.03 -19.45
CA LYS A 355 8.36 10.08 -20.38
C LYS A 355 8.79 9.80 -21.82
N GLU A 356 9.92 10.37 -22.25
CA GLU A 356 10.47 10.15 -23.59
C GLU A 356 10.80 8.67 -23.81
N TYR A 357 11.51 8.03 -22.87
CA TYR A 357 11.79 6.59 -22.94
C TYR A 357 10.52 5.73 -22.97
N VAL A 358 9.52 6.03 -22.12
CA VAL A 358 8.25 5.29 -22.15
C VAL A 358 7.55 5.45 -23.50
N LYS A 359 7.56 6.66 -24.07
CA LYS A 359 6.98 6.92 -25.39
C LYS A 359 7.71 6.13 -26.48
N GLU A 360 9.03 6.17 -26.49
CA GLU A 360 9.84 5.40 -27.45
C GLU A 360 9.61 3.89 -27.31
N LEU A 361 9.49 3.37 -26.08
CA LEU A 361 9.18 1.97 -25.84
C LEU A 361 7.80 1.61 -26.41
N ILE A 362 6.78 2.43 -26.19
CA ILE A 362 5.45 2.19 -26.75
C ILE A 362 5.47 2.19 -28.29
N GLU A 363 6.24 3.10 -28.90
CA GLU A 363 6.37 3.21 -30.35
C GLU A 363 7.17 2.05 -30.96
N LYS A 364 8.30 1.66 -30.34
CA LYS A 364 9.21 0.61 -30.83
C LYS A 364 8.65 -0.80 -30.65
N SER A 365 8.03 -1.06 -29.51
CA SER A 365 7.62 -2.42 -29.14
C SER A 365 6.33 -2.84 -29.86
N GLY A 366 5.52 -1.90 -30.36
CA GLY A 366 4.08 -2.16 -30.45
C GLY A 366 3.54 -2.53 -29.06
N SER A 367 2.32 -3.07 -28.94
CA SER A 367 1.83 -3.57 -27.65
C SER A 367 2.53 -4.88 -27.26
N ASP A 368 3.84 -4.89 -27.05
CA ASP A 368 4.64 -6.05 -26.62
C ASP A 368 4.48 -6.32 -25.11
N VAL A 369 3.25 -6.14 -24.63
CA VAL A 369 2.84 -6.73 -23.36
C VAL A 369 2.76 -8.22 -23.65
N PRO A 370 3.55 -9.09 -22.99
CA PRO A 370 3.48 -10.51 -23.22
C PRO A 370 2.03 -10.97 -23.03
N THR A 371 1.35 -11.28 -24.13
CA THR A 371 0.05 -11.95 -24.06
C THR A 371 0.39 -13.40 -23.78
N GLU A 372 0.53 -13.75 -22.50
CA GLU A 372 0.39 -15.15 -22.14
C GLU A 372 -0.97 -15.59 -22.74
N PRO A 373 -1.01 -16.64 -23.57
CA PRO A 373 -2.28 -17.17 -24.00
C PRO A 373 -3.08 -17.51 -22.74
N VAL A 374 -4.16 -16.76 -22.51
CA VAL A 374 -5.09 -17.06 -21.43
C VAL A 374 -5.49 -18.52 -21.65
N ALA A 375 -5.38 -19.34 -20.60
CA ALA A 375 -5.76 -20.74 -20.72
C ALA A 375 -7.14 -20.80 -21.36
N TYR A 376 -7.25 -21.46 -22.52
CA TYR A 376 -8.55 -21.73 -23.13
C TYR A 376 -9.39 -22.38 -22.04
N TYR A 377 -10.45 -21.71 -21.61
CA TYR A 377 -11.38 -22.30 -20.65
C TYR A 377 -11.77 -23.64 -21.25
N GLN A 378 -11.44 -24.75 -20.58
CA GLN A 378 -11.97 -26.04 -20.96
C GLN A 378 -13.48 -25.93 -20.77
N LEU A 379 -14.20 -25.77 -21.89
CA LEU A 379 -15.66 -25.82 -21.94
C LEU A 379 -16.18 -27.22 -21.57
N GLN A 380 -15.30 -28.21 -21.53
CA GLN A 380 -15.60 -29.54 -21.06
C GLN A 380 -15.09 -29.75 -19.64
N PRO A 381 -15.92 -30.29 -18.74
CA PRO A 381 -15.47 -30.63 -17.40
C PRO A 381 -14.31 -31.62 -17.48
N PRO A 382 -13.35 -31.58 -16.54
CA PRO A 382 -12.27 -32.57 -16.44
C PRO A 382 -12.85 -33.99 -16.50
N ALA A 383 -12.16 -34.93 -17.14
CA ALA A 383 -12.60 -36.33 -17.31
C ALA A 383 -12.99 -37.08 -16.01
N ASN A 384 -12.71 -36.48 -14.85
CA ASN A 384 -12.98 -37.02 -13.53
C ASN A 384 -14.17 -36.32 -12.82
N PHE A 385 -14.93 -35.47 -13.51
CA PHE A 385 -16.18 -34.94 -13.00
C PHE A 385 -17.28 -36.00 -13.16
N PRO A 386 -17.90 -36.46 -12.06
CA PRO A 386 -19.05 -37.34 -12.16
C PRO A 386 -20.20 -36.57 -12.82
N THR A 387 -20.69 -37.10 -13.95
CA THR A 387 -21.96 -36.71 -14.57
C THR A 387 -23.13 -37.06 -13.68
#